data_AF-A0AAW8GUG5-F1
#
_entry.id   AF-A0AAW8GUG5-F1
#
_cell.length_a   1.000
_cell.length_b   1.000
_cell.length_c   1.000
_cell.angle_alpha   90.00
_cell.angle_beta   90.00
_cell.angle_gamma   90.00
#
_symmetry.space_group_name_H-M   'P 1'
#
loop_
_entity.id
_entity.type
_entity.pdbx_description
1 polymer ?
#
loop_
_entity_poly.entity_id
_entity_poly.type
_entity_poly.pdbx_seq_one_letter_code
_entity_poly.pdbx_strand_id
1 'polypeptide(L)'
;MISKFIKILYVVSTFLIINEIASLGDVLQFIDLSSFLIVAIPSLLACAVGWFESKTAAIHCAFYSLILSGILGAVIGLIRTFSDAMGDSVILQAGISVSLLPIFYGLSIALLILPFYLMSKSTK
;
A
#
# COMPACT_ATOMS: atom_id res chain seq x y z
N MET A 1 2.58 -28.02 -9.68
CA MET A 1 4.00 -27.65 -9.48
C MET A 1 4.24 -26.15 -9.63
N ILE A 2 3.78 -25.53 -10.72
CA ILE A 2 3.91 -24.10 -11.00
C ILE A 2 3.37 -23.19 -9.88
N SER A 3 2.22 -23.51 -9.26
CA SER A 3 1.68 -22.67 -8.18
C SER A 3 2.52 -22.69 -6.88
N LYS A 4 3.26 -23.78 -6.62
CA LYS A 4 4.19 -23.84 -5.48
C LYS A 4 5.46 -23.03 -5.78
N PHE A 5 5.95 -23.10 -7.01
CA PHE A 5 7.11 -22.33 -7.46
C PHE A 5 6.86 -20.82 -7.42
N ILE A 6 5.70 -20.35 -7.89
CA ILE A 6 5.31 -18.93 -7.84
C ILE A 6 5.23 -18.43 -6.39
N LYS A 7 4.68 -19.24 -5.47
CA LYS A 7 4.63 -18.88 -4.04
C LYS A 7 6.02 -18.74 -3.43
N ILE A 8 6.93 -19.65 -3.75
CA ILE A 8 8.32 -19.60 -3.26
C ILE A 8 9.03 -18.39 -3.84
N LEU A 9 8.91 -18.15 -5.15
CA LEU A 9 9.51 -17.00 -5.82
C LEU A 9 9.02 -15.69 -5.20
N TYR A 10 7.72 -15.59 -4.94
CA TYR A 10 7.09 -14.45 -4.30
C TYR A 10 7.60 -14.22 -2.87
N VAL A 11 7.74 -15.27 -2.05
CA VAL A 11 8.30 -15.17 -0.69
C VAL A 11 9.76 -14.72 -0.74
N VAL A 12 10.56 -15.30 -1.63
CA VAL A 12 11.98 -14.94 -1.80
C VAL A 12 12.12 -13.49 -2.27
N SER A 13 11.35 -13.06 -3.26
CA SER A 13 11.35 -11.66 -3.72
C SER A 13 10.92 -10.69 -2.62
N THR A 14 9.91 -11.05 -1.82
CA THR A 14 9.47 -10.24 -0.69
C THR A 14 10.58 -10.08 0.36
N PHE A 15 11.26 -11.18 0.70
CA PHE A 15 12.38 -11.14 1.64
C PHE A 15 13.55 -10.30 1.11
N LEU A 16 13.88 -10.41 -0.17
CA LEU A 16 14.95 -9.61 -0.79
C LEU A 16 14.62 -8.11 -0.79
N ILE A 17 13.38 -7.74 -1.13
CA ILE A 17 12.92 -6.34 -1.12
C ILE A 17 12.96 -5.78 0.31
N ILE A 18 12.47 -6.53 1.30
CA ILE A 18 12.50 -6.09 2.70
C ILE A 18 13.94 -5.93 3.20
N ASN A 19 14.84 -6.85 2.84
CA ASN A 19 16.24 -6.79 3.26
C ASN A 19 16.97 -5.58 2.65
N GLU A 20 16.68 -5.26 1.39
CA GLU A 20 17.26 -4.09 0.72
C GLU A 20 16.69 -2.78 1.25
N ILE A 21 15.41 -2.76 1.63
CA ILE A 21 14.81 -1.61 2.32
C ILE A 21 15.40 -1.45 3.73
N ALA A 22 15.67 -2.54 4.44
CA ALA A 22 16.26 -2.50 5.78
C ALA A 22 17.75 -2.11 5.78
N SER A 23 18.48 -2.37 4.70
CA SER A 23 19.90 -2.03 4.56
C SER A 23 20.15 -0.55 4.25
N LEU A 24 19.13 0.15 3.74
CA LEU A 24 19.12 1.60 3.58
C LEU A 24 18.92 2.25 4.97
N GLY A 25 20.02 2.56 5.68
CA GLY A 25 20.00 3.07 7.06
C GLY A 25 19.15 4.34 7.33
N ASP A 26 18.70 5.05 6.29
CA ASP A 26 17.85 6.25 6.37
C ASP A 26 16.35 5.99 6.19
N VAL A 27 15.89 4.75 6.00
CA VAL A 27 14.46 4.47 5.75
C VAL A 27 13.56 4.98 6.89
N LEU A 28 14.06 5.04 8.12
CA LEU A 28 13.31 5.60 9.27
C LEU A 28 12.83 7.05 9.06
N GLN A 29 13.51 7.87 8.25
CA GLN A 29 13.04 9.23 7.94
C GLN A 29 11.87 9.26 6.94
N PHE A 30 11.64 8.17 6.21
CA PHE A 30 10.57 8.05 5.20
C PHE A 30 9.44 7.11 5.63
N ILE A 31 9.52 6.49 6.81
CA ILE A 31 8.41 5.75 7.42
C ILE A 31 7.45 6.76 8.07
N ASP A 32 6.50 7.26 7.28
CA ASP A 32 5.38 8.02 7.84
C ASP A 32 4.24 7.08 8.23
N LEU A 33 4.11 6.86 9.54
CA LEU A 33 3.04 6.06 10.12
C LEU A 33 1.65 6.61 9.75
N SER A 34 1.51 7.92 9.59
CA SER A 34 0.22 8.54 9.24
C SER A 34 -0.21 8.12 7.84
N SER A 35 0.69 8.25 6.87
CA SER A 35 0.49 7.79 5.49
C SER A 35 0.22 6.28 5.41
N PHE A 36 0.88 5.48 6.24
CA PHE A 36 0.60 4.04 6.32
C PHE A 36 -0.81 3.76 6.88
N LEU A 37 -1.22 4.43 7.95
CA LEU A 37 -2.52 4.21 8.60
C LEU A 37 -3.70 4.61 7.70
N ILE A 38 -3.54 5.67 6.89
CA ILE A 38 -4.52 6.09 5.88
C ILE A 38 -4.85 4.96 4.91
N VAL A 39 -3.90 4.06 4.67
CA VAL A 39 -4.06 2.92 3.76
C VAL A 39 -4.45 1.65 4.50
N ALA A 40 -3.77 1.35 5.60
CA ALA A 40 -3.94 0.09 6.33
C ALA A 40 -5.31 -0.01 7.00
N ILE A 41 -5.81 1.05 7.64
CA ILE A 41 -7.08 1.01 8.38
C ILE A 41 -8.27 0.76 7.42
N PRO A 42 -8.47 1.54 6.35
CA PRO A 42 -9.58 1.29 5.43
C PRO A 42 -9.51 -0.10 4.80
N SER A 43 -8.31 -0.60 4.52
CA SER A 43 -8.10 -1.90 3.89
C SER A 43 -8.40 -3.06 4.84
N LEU A 44 -8.03 -2.94 6.12
CA LEU A 44 -8.39 -3.92 7.15
C LEU A 44 -9.91 -3.92 7.40
N LEU A 45 -10.53 -2.74 7.44
CA LEU A 45 -11.99 -2.63 7.56
C LEU A 45 -12.69 -3.24 6.35
N ALA A 46 -12.24 -2.96 5.13
CA ALA A 46 -12.78 -3.54 3.91
C ALA A 46 -12.61 -5.06 3.86
N CYS A 47 -11.48 -5.58 4.36
CA CYS A 47 -11.24 -7.01 4.52
C CYS A 47 -12.25 -7.63 5.51
N ALA A 48 -12.42 -7.02 6.68
CA ALA A 48 -13.35 -7.48 7.71
C ALA A 48 -14.80 -7.49 7.21
N VAL A 49 -15.21 -6.44 6.49
CA VAL A 49 -16.54 -6.35 5.88
C VAL A 49 -16.73 -7.44 4.83
N GLY A 50 -15.78 -7.60 3.90
CA GLY A 50 -15.87 -8.65 2.87
C GLY A 50 -15.83 -10.07 3.44
N TRP A 51 -15.23 -10.27 4.63
CA TRP A 51 -15.19 -11.56 5.30
C TRP A 51 -16.57 -12.06 5.75
N PHE A 52 -17.54 -11.15 5.98
CA PHE A 52 -18.92 -11.53 6.28
C PHE A 52 -19.61 -12.22 5.10
N GLU A 53 -19.19 -11.94 3.85
CA GLU A 53 -19.73 -12.61 2.68
C GLU A 53 -18.90 -13.84 2.29
N SER A 54 -17.60 -13.68 2.05
CA SER A 54 -16.71 -14.79 1.68
C SER A 54 -15.24 -14.39 1.77
N LYS A 55 -14.35 -15.40 1.87
CA LYS A 55 -12.90 -15.16 1.81
C LYS A 55 -12.45 -14.48 0.51
N THR A 56 -13.10 -14.83 -0.61
CA THR A 56 -12.91 -14.22 -1.93
C THR A 56 -13.29 -12.74 -1.89
N ALA A 57 -14.48 -12.41 -1.35
CA ALA A 57 -14.93 -11.03 -1.22
C ALA A 57 -14.01 -10.21 -0.31
N ALA A 58 -13.56 -10.77 0.82
CA ALA A 58 -12.60 -10.12 1.72
C ALA A 58 -11.32 -9.68 1.00
N ILE A 59 -10.70 -10.58 0.23
CA ILE A 59 -9.46 -10.29 -0.51
C ILE A 59 -9.69 -9.23 -1.58
N HIS A 60 -10.81 -9.31 -2.31
CA HIS A 60 -11.17 -8.32 -3.33
C HIS A 60 -11.40 -6.93 -2.71
N CYS A 61 -12.21 -6.85 -1.65
CA CYS A 61 -12.49 -5.60 -0.94
C CYS A 61 -11.22 -4.98 -0.37
N ALA A 62 -10.35 -5.78 0.25
CA ALA A 62 -9.05 -5.32 0.74
C ALA A 62 -8.17 -4.77 -0.38
N PHE A 63 -8.06 -5.50 -1.50
CA PHE A 63 -7.24 -5.09 -2.64
C PHE A 63 -7.70 -3.76 -3.26
N TYR A 64 -9.00 -3.59 -3.49
CA TYR A 64 -9.53 -2.32 -4.01
C TYR A 64 -9.36 -1.17 -3.01
N SER A 65 -9.59 -1.45 -1.72
CA SER A 65 -9.44 -0.45 -0.67
C SER A 65 -8.00 0.05 -0.55
N LEU A 66 -6.99 -0.81 -0.71
CA LEU A 66 -5.57 -0.42 -0.71
C LEU A 66 -5.24 0.60 -1.79
N ILE A 67 -5.74 0.37 -3.01
CA ILE A 67 -5.49 1.27 -4.14
C ILE A 67 -6.24 2.59 -3.95
N LEU A 68 -7.52 2.53 -3.57
CA LEU A 68 -8.37 3.71 -3.40
C LEU A 68 -7.88 4.59 -2.23
N SER A 69 -7.56 3.99 -1.10
CA SER A 69 -7.04 4.71 0.07
C SER A 69 -5.67 5.33 -0.19
N GLY A 70 -4.80 4.66 -0.95
CA GLY A 70 -3.53 5.23 -1.41
C GLY A 70 -3.72 6.47 -2.28
N ILE A 71 -4.60 6.40 -3.27
CA ILE A 71 -4.92 7.55 -4.14
C ILE A 71 -5.54 8.71 -3.34
N LEU A 72 -6.52 8.42 -2.49
CA LEU A 72 -7.18 9.44 -1.66
C LEU A 72 -6.20 10.09 -0.69
N GLY A 73 -5.35 9.31 -0.03
CA GLY A 73 -4.30 9.81 0.85
C GLY A 73 -3.37 10.78 0.13
N ALA A 74 -2.98 10.46 -1.10
CA ALA A 74 -2.14 11.35 -1.89
C ALA A 74 -2.85 12.65 -2.30
N VAL A 75 -4.10 12.56 -2.73
CA VAL A 75 -4.90 13.76 -3.06
C VAL A 75 -5.03 14.68 -1.84
N ILE A 76 -5.35 14.12 -0.67
CA ILE A 76 -5.44 14.89 0.58
C ILE A 76 -4.08 15.51 0.94
N GLY A 77 -3.00 14.75 0.83
CA GLY A 77 -1.64 15.23 1.09
C GLY A 77 -1.23 16.37 0.16
N LEU A 78 -1.56 16.28 -1.13
CA LEU A 78 -1.31 17.34 -2.11
C LEU A 78 -2.14 18.59 -1.80
N ILE A 79 -3.44 18.46 -1.52
CA ILE A 79 -4.30 19.59 -1.14
C ILE A 79 -3.71 20.32 0.06
N ARG A 80 -3.29 19.58 1.09
CA ARG A 80 -2.68 20.15 2.29
C ARG A 80 -1.36 20.84 1.98
N THR A 81 -0.50 20.21 1.19
CA THR A 81 0.78 20.77 0.76
C THR A 81 0.59 22.10 0.02
N PHE A 82 -0.34 22.17 -0.94
CA PHE A 82 -0.61 23.41 -1.68
C PHE A 82 -1.30 24.48 -0.83
N SER A 83 -2.06 24.09 0.19
CA SER A 83 -2.68 25.01 1.15
C SER A 83 -1.64 25.65 2.09
N ASP A 84 -0.66 24.86 2.54
CA ASP A 84 0.28 25.27 3.59
C ASP A 84 1.58 25.87 3.00
N ALA A 85 1.93 25.57 1.75
CA ALA A 85 3.27 25.88 1.23
C ALA A 85 3.59 27.37 1.03
N MET A 86 2.61 28.30 0.99
CA MET A 86 2.80 29.77 0.88
C MET A 86 4.01 30.28 0.03
N GLY A 87 4.42 29.55 -1.01
CA GLY A 87 5.58 29.90 -1.86
C GLY A 87 6.96 29.39 -1.40
N ASP A 88 7.06 28.62 -0.33
CA ASP A 88 8.30 27.94 0.11
C ASP A 88 8.53 26.66 -0.72
N SER A 89 9.58 26.69 -1.56
CA SER A 89 9.94 25.58 -2.45
C SER A 89 10.40 24.33 -1.70
N VAL A 90 10.98 24.48 -0.51
CA VAL A 90 11.47 23.35 0.30
C VAL A 90 10.30 22.61 0.92
N ILE A 91 9.34 23.34 1.50
CA ILE A 91 8.11 22.78 2.05
C ILE A 91 7.28 22.10 0.96
N LEU A 92 7.20 22.72 -0.22
CA LEU A 92 6.47 22.16 -1.35
C LEU A 92 7.09 20.85 -1.85
N GLN A 93 8.41 20.78 -1.99
CA GLN A 93 9.09 19.55 -2.40
C GLN A 93 8.91 18.43 -1.37
N ALA A 94 9.12 18.73 -0.08
CA ALA A 94 8.94 17.76 0.99
C ALA A 94 7.48 17.27 1.08
N GLY A 95 6.51 18.19 1.00
CA GLY A 95 5.08 17.87 1.06
C GLY A 95 4.62 17.01 -0.12
N ILE A 96 5.11 17.28 -1.34
CA ILE A 96 4.85 16.42 -2.50
C ILE A 96 5.43 15.02 -2.27
N SER A 97 6.66 14.89 -1.79
CA SER A 97 7.26 13.58 -1.49
C SER A 97 6.44 12.79 -0.45
N VAL A 98 6.01 13.45 0.63
CA VAL A 98 5.19 12.82 1.68
C VAL A 98 3.80 12.45 1.14
N SER A 99 3.20 13.27 0.29
CA SER A 99 1.89 12.97 -0.32
C SER A 99 1.91 11.72 -1.21
N LEU A 100 3.07 11.28 -1.70
CA LEU A 100 3.17 10.06 -2.51
C LEU A 100 3.31 8.78 -1.66
N LEU A 101 3.62 8.91 -0.36
CA LEU A 101 3.80 7.75 0.53
C LEU A 101 2.54 6.87 0.66
N PRO A 102 1.30 7.41 0.77
CA PRO A 102 0.10 6.58 0.76
C PRO A 102 -0.04 5.73 -0.51
N ILE A 103 0.30 6.27 -1.68
CA ILE A 103 0.30 5.48 -2.93
C ILE A 103 1.35 4.38 -2.85
N PHE A 104 2.56 4.70 -2.39
CA PHE A 104 3.63 3.72 -2.23
C PHE A 104 3.22 2.58 -1.29
N TYR A 105 2.63 2.87 -0.13
CA TYR A 105 2.15 1.85 0.79
C TYR A 105 0.98 1.04 0.21
N GLY A 106 0.00 1.70 -0.41
CA GLY A 106 -1.14 1.05 -1.05
C GLY A 106 -0.71 0.05 -2.12
N LEU A 107 0.19 0.46 -3.01
CA LEU A 107 0.75 -0.40 -4.05
C LEU A 107 1.61 -1.52 -3.49
N SER A 108 2.48 -1.22 -2.52
CA SER A 108 3.35 -2.23 -1.90
C SER A 108 2.53 -3.34 -1.27
N ILE A 109 1.52 -3.00 -0.46
CA ILE A 109 0.65 -3.99 0.16
C ILE A 109 -0.25 -4.68 -0.89
N ALA A 110 -0.73 -3.95 -1.89
CA ALA A 110 -1.54 -4.55 -2.96
C ALA A 110 -0.74 -5.58 -3.77
N LEU A 111 0.52 -5.31 -4.09
CA LEU A 111 1.43 -6.27 -4.72
C LEU A 111 1.62 -7.50 -3.84
N LEU A 112 1.65 -7.32 -2.51
CA LEU A 112 1.75 -8.44 -1.61
C LEU A 112 0.49 -9.33 -1.58
N ILE A 113 -0.68 -8.71 -1.74
CA ILE A 113 -1.97 -9.42 -1.73
C ILE A 113 -2.38 -9.93 -3.12
N LEU A 114 -1.79 -9.39 -4.18
CA LEU A 114 -2.07 -9.70 -5.59
C LEU A 114 -2.13 -11.21 -5.91
N PRO A 115 -1.19 -12.08 -5.49
CA PRO A 115 -1.29 -13.50 -5.79
C PRO A 115 -2.56 -14.15 -5.21
N PHE A 116 -2.98 -13.73 -4.02
CA PHE A 116 -4.21 -14.24 -3.39
C PHE A 116 -5.46 -13.74 -4.12
N TYR A 117 -5.43 -12.49 -4.58
CA TYR A 117 -6.49 -11.91 -5.41
C TYR A 117 -6.64 -12.66 -6.75
N LEU A 118 -5.53 -12.96 -7.43
CA LEU A 118 -5.55 -13.67 -8.71
C LEU A 118 -6.00 -15.13 -8.55
N MET A 119 -5.57 -15.83 -7.49
CA MET A 119 -6.02 -17.20 -7.20
C MET A 119 -7.52 -17.25 -6.91
N SER A 120 -8.04 -16.27 -6.17
CA SER A 120 -9.47 -16.12 -5.86
C SER A 120 -10.33 -16.03 -7.13
N LYS A 121 -9.83 -15.34 -8.17
CA LYS A 121 -10.53 -15.17 -9.45
C LYS A 121 -10.56 -16.45 -10.31
N SER A 122 -9.59 -17.34 -10.15
CA SER A 122 -9.48 -18.59 -10.91
C SER A 122 -10.37 -19.73 -10.40
N THR A 123 -10.96 -19.59 -9.21
CA THR A 123 -11.83 -20.59 -8.56
C THR A 123 -13.33 -20.42 -8.85
N LYS A 124 -13.69 -19.53 -9.78
CA LYS A 124 -15.04 -19.46 -10.38
C LYS A 124 -14.99 -20.06 -11.77
#